data_AF-A0A8V0YV61-F1
#
_entry.id   AF-A0A8V0YV61-F1
#
_cell.length_a   1.000
_cell.length_b   1.000
_cell.length_c   1.000
_cell.angle_alpha   90.00
_cell.angle_beta   90.00
_cell.angle_gamma   90.00
#
_symmetry.space_group_name_H-M   'P 1'
#
loop_
_entity.id
_entity.type
_entity.pdbx_description
1 polymer ?
#
loop_
_entity_poly.entity_id
_entity_poly.type
_entity_poly.pdbx_seq_one_letter_code
_entity_poly.pdbx_strand_id
1 'polypeptide(L)'
;RCLEHSRNFTIALQVAALSEPEGKEAPLLSAAPRRTTRPRGSGAGPAAALIPPARRGALEDSPWETWRGRKRKGSSGSEDEAQPSAAEVAAAQKREERLRKFRELHLKRNEARKLNHQEVVEEDKRLKLPPNWEAKKARLEWELKVEEKKKECAARGEDYERVKLLEISAEDAERWERKKKRKNPDLGFSDYAAAQLRQYQRLTRQIKPDLEQYEKLKEQYGEALYPTSDSLLHGTHVPDKEGIDRMVADLEKQIEKREKYSRRRPYNDDADIDYINERNAKFNKKAERFYGKYTAEIKQNLERGTAV
;
A
#
# COMPACT_ATOMS: atom_id res chain seq x y z
N ARG A 1 -51.30 -30.69 -10.95
CA ARG A 1 -50.43 -30.75 -12.15
C ARG A 1 -51.11 -29.94 -13.24
N CYS A 2 -50.35 -29.10 -13.95
CA CYS A 2 -50.81 -28.04 -14.88
C CYS A 2 -51.03 -26.66 -14.24
N LEU A 3 -49.98 -26.03 -13.69
CA LEU A 3 -49.93 -24.57 -13.47
C LEU A 3 -48.49 -24.02 -13.36
N GLU A 4 -47.49 -24.69 -13.94
CA GLU A 4 -46.06 -24.26 -13.88
C GLU A 4 -45.41 -23.99 -15.25
N HIS A 5 -46.15 -24.08 -16.35
CA HIS A 5 -45.58 -23.91 -17.71
C HIS A 5 -45.81 -22.52 -18.34
N SER A 6 -46.37 -21.54 -17.62
CA SER A 6 -46.72 -20.22 -18.21
C SER A 6 -45.81 -19.05 -17.80
N ARG A 7 -44.77 -19.25 -16.98
CA ARG A 7 -43.87 -18.16 -16.54
C ARG A 7 -42.50 -18.13 -17.24
N ASN A 8 -42.17 -19.15 -18.02
CA ASN A 8 -40.89 -19.24 -18.72
C ASN A 8 -40.91 -18.74 -20.18
N PHE A 9 -42.05 -18.26 -20.68
CA PHE A 9 -42.18 -17.80 -22.07
C PHE A 9 -42.08 -16.27 -22.23
N THR A 10 -42.13 -15.50 -21.13
CA THR A 10 -42.13 -14.03 -21.16
C THR A 10 -40.75 -13.37 -21.03
N ILE A 11 -39.68 -14.15 -20.82
CA ILE A 11 -38.30 -13.63 -20.72
C ILE A 11 -37.54 -13.76 -22.06
N ALA A 12 -38.05 -14.56 -23.00
CA ALA A 12 -37.37 -14.86 -24.27
C ALA A 12 -37.65 -13.87 -25.42
N LEU A 13 -38.44 -12.81 -25.20
CA LEU A 13 -38.92 -11.91 -26.27
C LEU A 13 -38.56 -10.43 -26.08
N GLN A 14 -37.61 -10.10 -25.19
CA GLN A 14 -37.18 -8.72 -24.92
C GLN A 14 -35.69 -8.45 -25.27
N VAL A 15 -35.07 -9.28 -26.11
CA VAL A 15 -33.65 -9.12 -26.52
C VAL A 15 -33.48 -8.92 -28.05
N ALA A 16 -34.58 -8.86 -28.81
CA ALA A 16 -34.53 -8.71 -30.27
C ALA A 16 -35.27 -7.46 -30.75
N ALA A 17 -34.75 -6.27 -30.46
CA ALA A 17 -35.00 -5.06 -31.24
C ALA A 17 -34.00 -3.97 -30.86
N LEU A 18 -33.31 -3.41 -31.87
CA LEU A 18 -32.52 -2.17 -31.93
C LEU A 18 -31.02 -2.37 -32.27
N SER A 19 -30.78 -2.76 -33.52
CA SER A 19 -29.60 -2.48 -34.35
C SER A 19 -30.03 -1.42 -35.40
N GLU A 20 -29.57 -0.16 -35.36
CA GLU A 20 -28.50 0.47 -36.20
C GLU A 20 -29.08 1.76 -36.83
N PRO A 21 -28.33 2.64 -37.54
CA PRO A 21 -26.97 3.18 -37.32
C PRO A 21 -26.98 4.74 -37.42
N GLU A 22 -25.82 5.41 -37.26
CA GLU A 22 -25.37 6.62 -38.00
C GLU A 22 -24.22 7.32 -37.22
N GLY A 23 -23.14 7.59 -37.95
CA GLY A 23 -21.87 8.06 -37.41
C GLY A 23 -21.82 9.54 -37.09
N LYS A 24 -20.77 9.90 -36.34
CA LYS A 24 -20.12 11.22 -36.35
C LYS A 24 -18.73 11.05 -35.75
N GLU A 25 -17.74 10.99 -36.63
CA GLU A 25 -16.34 11.19 -36.30
C GLU A 25 -16.16 12.62 -35.78
N ALA A 26 -15.43 12.76 -34.67
CA ALA A 26 -14.91 14.04 -34.20
C ALA A 26 -13.43 13.86 -33.81
N PRO A 27 -12.56 14.84 -34.10
CA PRO A 27 -11.15 14.59 -34.35
C PRO A 27 -10.28 14.58 -33.09
N LEU A 28 -9.16 13.88 -33.24
CA LEU A 28 -8.02 13.79 -32.34
C LEU A 28 -7.46 15.19 -32.03
N LEU A 29 -7.54 15.59 -30.76
CA LEU A 29 -6.76 16.71 -30.22
C LEU A 29 -5.71 16.20 -29.25
N SER A 30 -4.48 16.58 -29.59
CA SER A 30 -3.21 16.22 -28.99
C SER A 30 -3.08 16.63 -27.53
N ALA A 31 -2.57 15.71 -26.71
CA ALA A 31 -2.18 15.97 -25.34
C ALA A 31 -0.92 16.86 -25.32
N ALA A 32 -1.07 18.09 -24.83
CA ALA A 32 0.05 18.97 -24.49
C ALA A 32 0.66 18.59 -23.11
N PRO A 33 1.99 18.63 -22.94
CA PRO A 33 2.65 18.29 -21.69
C PRO A 33 2.49 19.42 -20.65
N ARG A 34 2.04 19.05 -19.44
CA ARG A 34 2.01 19.96 -18.27
C ARG A 34 3.44 20.30 -17.85
N ARG A 35 3.83 21.56 -18.04
CA ARG A 35 5.01 22.18 -17.43
C ARG A 35 4.82 22.25 -15.92
N THR A 36 5.69 21.59 -15.16
CA THR A 36 5.82 21.82 -13.72
C THR A 36 6.81 22.96 -13.49
N THR A 37 6.31 24.04 -12.90
CA THR A 37 7.10 25.17 -12.42
C THR A 37 7.77 24.80 -11.10
N ARG A 38 9.08 25.05 -11.03
CA ARG A 38 9.96 24.86 -9.87
C ARG A 38 9.91 26.11 -8.98
N PRO A 39 9.75 26.02 -7.65
CA PRO A 39 10.12 27.12 -6.77
C PRO A 39 11.61 27.02 -6.37
N ARG A 40 12.35 28.10 -6.59
CA ARG A 40 13.67 28.36 -5.99
C ARG A 40 13.48 28.73 -4.51
N GLY A 41 14.42 28.30 -3.68
CA GLY A 41 14.33 28.41 -2.22
C GLY A 41 14.71 29.76 -1.61
N SER A 42 14.34 29.87 -0.33
CA SER A 42 14.88 30.70 0.75
C SER A 42 14.34 30.01 2.01
N GLY A 43 15.08 29.60 3.03
CA GLY A 43 16.21 30.20 3.72
C GLY A 43 16.08 29.74 5.19
N ALA A 44 17.23 29.56 5.84
CA ALA A 44 17.43 29.44 7.29
C ALA A 44 16.84 28.23 8.05
N GLY A 45 17.70 27.21 8.25
CA GLY A 45 17.65 26.35 9.44
C GLY A 45 18.54 26.91 10.57
N PRO A 46 18.26 26.60 11.85
CA PRO A 46 19.08 27.08 12.96
C PRO A 46 20.33 26.19 13.18
N ALA A 47 21.38 26.88 13.63
CA ALA A 47 22.71 26.37 13.92
C ALA A 47 22.76 25.46 15.16
N ALA A 48 23.54 24.38 15.08
CA ALA A 48 24.02 23.64 16.23
C ALA A 48 25.49 23.20 16.03
N ALA A 49 26.35 23.85 16.81
CA ALA A 49 27.63 23.42 17.37
C ALA A 49 28.57 22.52 16.55
N LEU A 50 29.67 23.15 16.12
CA LEU A 50 30.92 22.54 15.69
C LEU A 50 31.55 21.68 16.79
N ILE A 51 31.76 20.39 16.50
CA ILE A 51 32.79 19.55 17.14
C ILE A 51 33.72 19.09 16.00
N PRO A 52 35.03 19.42 16.03
CA PRO A 52 35.95 19.09 14.94
C PRO A 52 36.26 17.58 14.93
N PRO A 53 36.14 16.86 13.79
CA PRO A 53 36.61 15.49 13.70
C PRO A 53 38.14 15.46 13.65
N ALA A 54 38.70 14.64 14.54
CA ALA A 54 40.12 14.33 14.61
C ALA A 54 40.70 13.93 13.24
N ARG A 55 41.85 14.51 12.91
CA ARG A 55 42.74 14.09 11.82
C ARG A 55 42.93 12.57 11.86
N ARG A 56 42.36 11.83 10.91
CA ARG A 56 42.83 10.49 10.55
C ARG A 56 43.61 10.62 9.26
N GLY A 57 44.89 10.27 9.36
CA GLY A 57 45.84 10.34 8.28
C GLY A 57 45.37 9.57 7.05
N ALA A 58 45.56 10.20 5.89
CA ALA A 58 45.76 9.49 4.66
C ALA A 58 46.96 8.55 4.86
N LEU A 59 46.70 7.26 5.00
CA LEU A 59 47.75 6.27 4.84
C LEU A 59 47.87 6.06 3.34
N GLU A 60 48.88 6.73 2.81
CA GLU A 60 49.35 6.64 1.44
C GLU A 60 49.53 5.16 1.06
N ASP A 61 48.85 4.74 0.00
CA ASP A 61 49.17 3.50 -0.71
C ASP A 61 50.51 3.68 -1.43
N SER A 62 51.59 3.21 -0.81
CA SER A 62 52.87 2.85 -1.45
C SER A 62 53.86 2.38 -0.37
N PRO A 63 54.99 1.71 -0.69
CA PRO A 63 55.59 1.48 -2.02
C PRO A 63 56.25 0.08 -2.16
N TRP A 64 55.85 -0.73 -3.15
CA TRP A 64 56.73 -1.82 -3.62
C TRP A 64 56.97 -1.83 -5.15
N GLU A 65 56.45 -0.86 -5.89
CA GLU A 65 56.64 -0.78 -7.35
C GLU A 65 57.79 0.13 -7.82
N THR A 66 58.62 0.68 -6.92
CA THR A 66 59.75 1.54 -7.32
C THR A 66 61.10 0.97 -6.91
N TRP A 67 61.51 -0.15 -7.50
CA TRP A 67 62.92 -0.51 -7.67
C TRP A 67 63.10 -1.36 -8.96
N ARG A 68 62.78 -0.75 -10.11
CA ARG A 68 63.42 -1.13 -11.37
C ARG A 68 64.76 -0.41 -11.49
N GLY A 69 65.84 -1.19 -11.55
CA GLY A 69 67.04 -0.83 -12.30
C GLY A 69 68.11 0.00 -11.59
N ARG A 70 69.08 -0.68 -10.96
CA ARG A 70 70.47 -0.19 -10.93
C ARG A 70 71.46 -1.29 -11.34
N LYS A 71 71.86 -1.18 -12.60
CA LYS A 71 72.89 -1.96 -13.29
C LYS A 71 74.25 -1.73 -12.60
N ARG A 72 74.93 -2.79 -12.15
CA ARG A 72 76.39 -2.82 -12.02
C ARG A 72 76.93 -4.04 -12.75
N LYS A 73 77.99 -3.79 -13.49
CA LYS A 73 78.62 -4.56 -14.57
C LYS A 73 79.97 -5.06 -14.07
N GLY A 74 80.34 -6.28 -14.47
CA GLY A 74 81.64 -6.92 -14.22
C GLY A 74 81.54 -8.00 -13.13
N SER A 75 82.07 -9.20 -13.26
CA SER A 75 83.00 -9.75 -14.25
C SER A 75 82.88 -11.27 -14.25
N SER A 76 83.13 -11.84 -15.42
CA SER A 76 83.16 -13.25 -15.80
C SER A 76 83.87 -14.19 -14.82
N GLY A 77 83.21 -15.30 -14.50
CA GLY A 77 83.79 -16.47 -13.86
C GLY A 77 82.84 -17.66 -14.02
N SER A 78 83.17 -18.51 -15.00
CA SER A 78 82.80 -19.93 -15.17
C SER A 78 81.49 -20.44 -14.57
N GLU A 79 80.59 -20.83 -15.47
CA GLU A 79 79.45 -21.72 -15.24
C GLU A 79 79.94 -23.06 -14.68
N ASP A 80 79.84 -23.23 -13.36
CA ASP A 80 79.74 -24.54 -12.73
C ASP A 80 78.26 -24.78 -12.42
N GLU A 81 77.65 -25.61 -13.27
CA GLU A 81 76.34 -26.25 -13.11
C GLU A 81 76.31 -27.08 -11.82
N ALA A 82 76.16 -26.41 -10.68
CA ALA A 82 75.77 -27.04 -9.43
C ALA A 82 74.26 -27.32 -9.50
N GLN A 83 73.92 -28.55 -9.87
CA GLN A 83 72.54 -29.04 -9.83
C GLN A 83 71.93 -28.73 -8.46
N PRO A 84 70.74 -28.10 -8.41
CA PRO A 84 70.10 -27.82 -7.14
C PRO A 84 69.88 -29.16 -6.44
N SER A 85 70.48 -29.31 -5.25
CA SER A 85 70.25 -30.51 -4.46
C SER A 85 68.73 -30.70 -4.28
N ALA A 86 68.26 -31.96 -4.20
CA ALA A 86 66.83 -32.24 -4.07
C ALA A 86 66.13 -31.44 -2.95
N ALA A 87 66.89 -31.00 -1.94
CA ALA A 87 66.45 -30.11 -0.87
C ALA A 87 66.16 -28.66 -1.32
N GLU A 88 66.93 -28.09 -2.25
CA GLU A 88 66.73 -26.73 -2.78
C GLU A 88 65.53 -26.65 -3.73
N VAL A 89 65.35 -27.68 -4.57
CA VAL A 89 64.16 -27.81 -5.43
C VAL A 89 62.89 -27.96 -4.57
N ALA A 90 62.94 -28.78 -3.51
CA ALA A 90 61.84 -28.92 -2.56
C ALA A 90 61.57 -27.61 -1.78
N ALA A 91 62.61 -26.83 -1.44
CA ALA A 91 62.47 -25.53 -0.80
C ALA A 91 61.87 -24.47 -1.74
N ALA A 92 62.24 -24.49 -3.02
CA ALA A 92 61.67 -23.64 -4.07
C ALA A 92 60.20 -23.99 -4.34
N GLN A 93 59.85 -25.27 -4.41
CA GLN A 93 58.47 -25.76 -4.51
C GLN A 93 57.63 -25.34 -3.30
N LYS A 94 58.14 -25.50 -2.07
CA LYS A 94 57.48 -25.00 -0.83
C LYS A 94 57.34 -23.46 -0.82
N ARG A 95 58.25 -22.72 -1.45
CA ARG A 95 58.14 -21.26 -1.60
C ARG A 95 57.05 -20.91 -2.63
N GLU A 96 56.98 -21.65 -3.73
CA GLU A 96 55.96 -21.48 -4.75
C GLU A 96 54.57 -21.83 -4.21
N GLU A 97 54.41 -22.92 -3.47
CA GLU A 97 53.18 -23.30 -2.78
C GLU A 97 52.72 -22.22 -1.77
N ARG A 98 53.66 -21.65 -1.01
CA ARG A 98 53.38 -20.50 -0.13
C ARG A 98 52.90 -19.28 -0.91
N LEU A 99 53.49 -18.99 -2.06
CA LEU A 99 53.08 -17.89 -2.93
C LEU A 99 51.72 -18.15 -3.60
N ARG A 100 51.43 -19.40 -4.00
CA ARG A 100 50.13 -19.83 -4.52
C ARG A 100 49.05 -19.67 -3.46
N LYS A 101 49.29 -20.20 -2.25
CA LYS A 101 48.40 -20.02 -1.09
C LYS A 101 48.20 -18.54 -0.73
N PHE A 102 49.23 -17.72 -0.83
CA PHE A 102 49.12 -16.27 -0.61
C PHE A 102 48.25 -15.59 -1.67
N ARG A 103 48.42 -15.93 -2.96
CA ARG A 103 47.56 -15.42 -4.04
C ARG A 103 46.11 -15.85 -3.84
N GLU A 104 45.86 -17.10 -3.47
CA GLU A 104 44.52 -17.61 -3.14
C GLU A 104 43.91 -16.85 -1.96
N LEU A 105 44.66 -16.59 -0.90
CA LEU A 105 44.19 -15.79 0.23
C LEU A 105 43.88 -14.34 -0.17
N HIS A 106 44.69 -13.76 -1.06
CA HIS A 106 44.42 -12.44 -1.62
C HIS A 106 43.16 -12.40 -2.48
N LEU A 107 42.93 -13.42 -3.31
CA LEU A 107 41.71 -13.57 -4.10
C LEU A 107 40.50 -13.71 -3.18
N LYS A 108 40.54 -14.61 -2.20
CA LYS A 108 39.48 -14.78 -1.19
C LYS A 108 39.19 -13.50 -0.42
N ARG A 109 40.23 -12.75 -0.04
CA ARG A 109 40.06 -11.44 0.63
C ARG A 109 39.39 -10.42 -0.29
N ASN A 110 39.75 -10.40 -1.57
CA ASN A 110 39.16 -9.48 -2.54
C ASN A 110 37.72 -9.86 -2.88
N GLU A 111 37.43 -11.16 -2.97
CA GLU A 111 36.07 -11.71 -3.11
C GLU A 111 35.21 -11.32 -1.91
N ALA A 112 35.69 -11.55 -0.68
CA ALA A 112 34.99 -11.15 0.53
C ALA A 112 34.71 -9.65 0.58
N ARG A 113 35.68 -8.80 0.21
CA ARG A 113 35.48 -7.34 0.13
C ARG A 113 34.40 -6.97 -0.89
N LYS A 114 34.36 -7.62 -2.05
CA LYS A 114 33.36 -7.36 -3.10
C LYS A 114 31.97 -7.80 -2.67
N LEU A 115 31.84 -8.99 -2.09
CA LEU A 115 30.57 -9.52 -1.60
C LEU A 115 30.02 -8.64 -0.47
N ASN A 116 30.84 -8.29 0.52
CA ASN A 116 30.43 -7.39 1.61
C ASN A 116 29.99 -6.02 1.07
N HIS A 117 30.69 -5.48 0.06
CA HIS A 117 30.29 -4.22 -0.56
C HIS A 117 28.97 -4.34 -1.34
N GLN A 118 28.78 -5.44 -2.06
CA GLN A 118 27.53 -5.73 -2.77
C GLN A 118 26.36 -5.84 -1.80
N GLU A 119 26.51 -6.57 -0.69
CA GLU A 119 25.49 -6.73 0.34
C GLU A 119 25.12 -5.38 0.97
N VAL A 120 26.10 -4.56 1.38
CA VAL A 120 25.85 -3.22 1.94
C VAL A 120 25.11 -2.32 0.94
N VAL A 121 25.47 -2.39 -0.34
CA VAL A 121 24.80 -1.62 -1.40
C VAL A 121 23.37 -2.14 -1.65
N GLU A 122 23.14 -3.44 -1.57
CA GLU A 122 21.81 -4.04 -1.71
C GLU A 122 20.90 -3.73 -0.52
N GLU A 123 21.44 -3.73 0.70
CA GLU A 123 20.72 -3.29 1.90
C GLU A 123 20.34 -1.82 1.81
N ASP A 124 21.26 -0.94 1.42
CA ASP A 124 20.99 0.48 1.20
C ASP A 124 19.95 0.71 0.09
N LYS A 125 19.99 -0.08 -0.99
CA LYS A 125 18.93 -0.09 -2.02
C LYS A 125 17.58 -0.52 -1.44
N ARG A 126 17.53 -1.57 -0.60
CA ARG A 126 16.28 -2.02 0.04
C ARG A 126 15.73 -0.96 1.00
N LEU A 127 16.58 -0.28 1.75
CA LEU A 127 16.19 0.80 2.66
C LEU A 127 15.70 2.05 1.92
N LYS A 128 16.29 2.36 0.76
CA LYS A 128 15.88 3.49 -0.10
C LYS A 128 14.59 3.21 -0.87
N LEU A 129 14.19 1.95 -1.04
CA LEU A 129 12.95 1.62 -1.71
C LEU A 129 11.75 1.98 -0.81
N PRO A 130 10.71 2.62 -1.37
CA PRO A 130 9.48 2.82 -0.64
C PRO A 130 8.89 1.46 -0.21
N PRO A 131 8.28 1.36 0.99
CA PRO A 131 7.67 0.12 1.47
C PRO A 131 6.57 -0.44 0.54
N ASN A 132 5.99 0.40 -0.32
CA ASN A 132 4.98 0.01 -1.30
C ASN A 132 5.56 -0.41 -2.67
N TRP A 133 6.89 -0.49 -2.81
CA TRP A 133 7.55 -0.76 -4.10
C TRP A 133 7.24 -2.15 -4.65
N GLU A 134 7.29 -3.19 -3.82
CA GLU A 134 6.99 -4.56 -4.24
C GLU A 134 5.54 -4.71 -4.66
N ALA A 135 4.61 -4.10 -3.92
CA ALA A 135 3.20 -4.05 -4.30
C ALA A 135 2.98 -3.33 -5.63
N LYS A 136 3.73 -2.24 -5.89
CA LYS A 136 3.69 -1.52 -7.16
C LYS A 136 4.27 -2.38 -8.30
N LYS A 137 5.37 -3.08 -8.07
CA LYS A 137 5.99 -3.98 -9.04
C LYS A 137 5.06 -5.14 -9.39
N ALA A 138 4.49 -5.80 -8.39
CA ALA A 138 3.53 -6.89 -8.59
C ALA A 138 2.28 -6.42 -9.34
N ARG A 139 1.81 -5.20 -9.08
CA ARG A 139 0.71 -4.59 -9.84
C ARG A 139 1.09 -4.36 -11.31
N LEU A 140 2.27 -3.81 -11.59
CA LEU A 140 2.76 -3.60 -12.96
C LEU A 140 2.95 -4.94 -13.70
N GLU A 141 3.51 -5.95 -13.04
CA GLU A 141 3.64 -7.30 -13.59
C GLU A 141 2.28 -7.94 -13.88
N TRP A 142 1.28 -7.70 -13.03
CA TRP A 142 -0.09 -8.15 -13.27
C TRP A 142 -0.75 -7.42 -14.44
N GLU A 143 -0.57 -6.10 -14.55
CA GLU A 143 -1.07 -5.28 -15.66
C GLU A 143 -0.46 -5.75 -17.00
N LEU A 144 0.86 -6.00 -17.03
CA LEU A 144 1.55 -6.56 -18.20
C LEU A 144 1.01 -7.93 -18.59
N LYS A 145 0.83 -8.85 -17.62
CA LYS A 145 0.24 -10.17 -17.88
C LYS A 145 -1.19 -10.08 -18.41
N VAL A 146 -1.99 -9.12 -17.93
CA VAL A 146 -3.35 -8.87 -18.43
C VAL A 146 -3.31 -8.37 -19.87
N GLU A 147 -2.38 -7.46 -20.20
CA GLU A 147 -2.18 -6.96 -21.56
C GLU A 147 -1.68 -8.04 -22.52
N GLU A 148 -0.74 -8.88 -22.08
CA GLU A 148 -0.25 -10.03 -22.84
C GLU A 148 -1.41 -11.00 -23.16
N LYS A 149 -2.19 -11.40 -22.15
CA LYS A 149 -3.38 -12.24 -22.36
C LYS A 149 -4.39 -11.60 -23.30
N LYS A 150 -4.61 -10.28 -23.22
CA LYS A 150 -5.48 -9.54 -24.16
C LYS A 150 -4.95 -9.61 -25.59
N LYS A 151 -3.64 -9.41 -25.79
CA LYS A 151 -2.99 -9.50 -27.10
C LYS A 151 -3.06 -10.92 -27.67
N GLU A 152 -2.85 -11.94 -26.84
CA GLU A 152 -3.00 -13.34 -27.23
C GLU A 152 -4.43 -13.70 -27.63
N CYS A 153 -5.44 -13.26 -26.86
CA CYS A 153 -6.85 -13.47 -27.21
C CYS A 153 -7.22 -12.75 -28.50
N ALA A 154 -6.77 -11.49 -28.68
CA ALA A 154 -6.98 -10.74 -29.91
C ALA A 154 -6.30 -11.39 -31.12
N ALA A 155 -5.11 -11.96 -30.95
CA ALA A 155 -4.41 -12.71 -32.00
C ALA A 155 -5.13 -14.03 -32.37
N ARG A 156 -5.81 -14.66 -31.41
CA ARG A 156 -6.68 -15.84 -31.63
C ARG A 156 -8.07 -15.49 -32.16
N GLY A 157 -8.45 -14.20 -32.14
CA GLY A 157 -9.80 -13.73 -32.53
C GLY A 157 -10.87 -13.97 -31.46
N GLU A 158 -10.48 -14.18 -30.19
CA GLU A 158 -11.39 -14.41 -29.06
C GLU A 158 -11.56 -13.14 -28.22
N ASP A 159 -12.76 -12.92 -27.69
CA ASP A 159 -13.03 -11.85 -26.73
C ASP A 159 -12.39 -12.15 -25.37
N TYR A 160 -11.44 -11.32 -24.95
CA TYR A 160 -10.73 -11.46 -23.67
C TYR A 160 -11.67 -11.56 -22.46
N GLU A 161 -12.79 -10.83 -22.47
CA GLU A 161 -13.76 -10.86 -21.37
C GLU A 161 -14.45 -12.22 -21.24
N ARG A 162 -14.74 -12.86 -22.38
CA ARG A 162 -15.36 -14.19 -22.40
C ARG A 162 -14.40 -15.27 -21.91
N VAL A 163 -13.15 -15.24 -22.38
CA VAL A 163 -12.08 -16.15 -21.90
C VAL A 163 -11.85 -15.97 -20.41
N LYS A 164 -11.79 -14.73 -19.94
CA LYS A 164 -11.65 -14.41 -18.52
C LYS A 164 -12.82 -14.95 -17.68
N LEU A 165 -14.05 -14.86 -18.17
CA LEU A 165 -15.22 -15.41 -17.46
C LEU A 165 -15.19 -16.95 -17.41
N LEU A 166 -14.65 -17.62 -18.42
CA LEU A 166 -14.45 -19.07 -18.43
C LEU A 166 -13.35 -19.53 -17.47
N GLU A 167 -12.31 -18.72 -17.26
CA GLU A 167 -11.23 -18.98 -16.29
C GLU A 167 -11.71 -18.84 -14.82
N ILE A 168 -12.85 -18.19 -14.56
CA ILE A 168 -13.36 -18.00 -13.19
C ILE A 168 -14.12 -19.27 -12.74
N SER A 169 -13.58 -19.96 -11.73
CA SER A 169 -14.26 -21.09 -11.08
C SER A 169 -15.55 -20.66 -10.38
N ALA A 170 -16.53 -21.57 -10.30
CA ALA A 170 -17.79 -21.34 -9.59
C ALA A 170 -17.58 -20.91 -8.12
N GLU A 171 -16.57 -21.48 -7.43
CA GLU A 171 -16.23 -21.08 -6.06
C GLU A 171 -15.72 -19.64 -5.97
N ASP A 172 -14.94 -19.21 -6.96
CA ASP A 172 -14.40 -17.87 -6.99
C ASP A 172 -15.50 -16.86 -7.32
N ALA A 173 -16.40 -17.19 -8.25
CA ALA A 173 -17.61 -16.43 -8.49
C ALA A 173 -18.46 -16.30 -7.22
N GLU A 174 -18.69 -17.38 -6.47
CA GLU A 174 -19.41 -17.34 -5.19
C GLU A 174 -18.71 -16.48 -4.14
N ARG A 175 -17.38 -16.61 -3.99
CA ARG A 175 -16.57 -15.77 -3.08
C ARG A 175 -16.70 -14.30 -3.46
N TRP A 176 -16.65 -13.97 -4.74
CA TRP A 176 -16.83 -12.62 -5.27
C TRP A 176 -18.24 -12.08 -5.00
N GLU A 177 -19.28 -12.88 -5.22
CA GLU A 177 -20.67 -12.51 -4.94
C GLU A 177 -20.93 -12.33 -3.44
N ARG A 178 -20.36 -13.17 -2.58
CA ARG A 178 -20.42 -12.97 -1.11
C ARG A 178 -19.75 -11.68 -0.67
N LYS A 179 -18.62 -11.31 -1.28
CA LYS A 179 -17.95 -10.02 -1.03
C LYS A 179 -18.79 -8.82 -1.51
N LYS A 180 -19.46 -8.93 -2.66
CA LYS A 180 -20.38 -7.89 -3.16
C LYS A 180 -21.63 -7.75 -2.28
N LYS A 181 -22.17 -8.85 -1.76
CA LYS A 181 -23.39 -8.88 -0.92
C LYS A 181 -23.20 -8.23 0.46
N ARG A 182 -21.98 -8.13 0.99
CA ARG A 182 -21.70 -7.48 2.29
C ARG A 182 -21.66 -5.95 2.23
N LYS A 183 -22.43 -5.32 1.36
CA LYS A 183 -22.53 -3.85 1.29
C LYS A 183 -23.74 -3.38 2.10
N ASN A 184 -23.49 -2.61 3.15
CA ASN A 184 -24.53 -1.88 3.89
C ASN A 184 -24.35 -0.37 3.65
N PRO A 185 -24.80 0.17 2.50
CA PRO A 185 -24.71 1.60 2.23
C PRO A 185 -25.57 2.39 3.22
N ASP A 186 -25.13 3.60 3.53
CA ASP A 186 -25.93 4.57 4.26
C ASP A 186 -26.93 5.21 3.28
N LEU A 187 -28.22 5.05 3.56
CA LEU A 187 -29.30 5.57 2.72
C LEU A 187 -29.67 7.02 3.07
N GLY A 188 -28.98 7.61 4.06
CA GLY A 188 -29.27 8.93 4.59
C GLY A 188 -30.00 8.86 5.93
N PHE A 189 -30.05 10.02 6.59
CA PHE A 189 -30.73 10.16 7.87
C PHE A 189 -32.25 10.26 7.64
N SER A 190 -33.01 9.29 8.17
CA SER A 190 -34.47 9.30 8.17
C SER A 190 -35.01 9.60 9.58
N ASP A 191 -34.70 8.74 10.54
CA ASP A 191 -35.14 8.83 11.93
C ASP A 191 -34.03 8.41 12.90
N TYR A 192 -34.08 8.94 14.12
CA TYR A 192 -33.16 8.60 15.19
C TYR A 192 -33.26 7.13 15.62
N ALA A 193 -34.46 6.53 15.64
CA ALA A 193 -34.61 5.11 15.99
C ALA A 193 -33.98 4.20 14.93
N ALA A 194 -34.13 4.53 13.65
CA ALA A 194 -33.50 3.78 12.56
C ALA A 194 -31.96 3.89 12.59
N ALA A 195 -31.42 5.08 12.88
CA ALA A 195 -29.98 5.28 13.06
C ALA A 195 -29.45 4.50 14.27
N GLN A 196 -30.20 4.51 15.39
CA GLN A 196 -29.88 3.75 16.59
C GLN A 196 -29.89 2.24 16.32
N LEU A 197 -30.89 1.74 15.61
CA LEU A 197 -30.98 0.33 15.23
C LEU A 197 -29.80 -0.11 14.37
N ARG A 198 -29.39 0.71 13.39
CA ARG A 198 -28.19 0.43 12.57
C ARG A 198 -26.91 0.41 13.41
N GLN A 199 -26.76 1.35 14.34
CA GLN A 199 -25.62 1.37 15.27
C GLN A 199 -25.62 0.12 16.16
N TYR A 200 -26.77 -0.22 16.74
CA TYR A 200 -26.95 -1.41 17.58
C TYR A 200 -26.60 -2.69 16.82
N GLN A 201 -27.17 -2.91 15.63
CA GLN A 201 -26.85 -4.07 14.78
C GLN A 201 -25.36 -4.17 14.43
N ARG A 202 -24.67 -3.03 14.27
CA ARG A 202 -23.23 -3.01 14.04
C ARG A 202 -22.46 -3.41 15.31
N LEU A 203 -22.86 -2.91 16.47
CA LEU A 203 -22.21 -3.22 17.75
C LEU A 203 -22.42 -4.68 18.14
N THR A 204 -23.65 -5.22 18.02
CA THR A 204 -23.94 -6.62 18.32
C THR A 204 -23.17 -7.59 17.44
N ARG A 205 -22.92 -7.24 16.16
CA ARG A 205 -22.03 -8.01 15.27
C ARG A 205 -20.55 -7.93 15.62
N GLN A 206 -20.13 -6.90 16.36
CA GLN A 206 -18.73 -6.68 16.74
C GLN A 206 -18.38 -7.37 18.06
N ILE A 207 -19.35 -7.52 18.96
CA ILE A 207 -19.18 -8.21 20.25
C ILE A 207 -18.89 -9.69 19.99
N LYS A 208 -17.82 -10.19 20.60
CA LYS A 208 -17.44 -11.60 20.60
C LYS A 208 -17.59 -12.13 22.04
N PRO A 209 -18.58 -12.99 22.32
CA PRO A 209 -18.77 -13.55 23.66
C PRO A 209 -17.66 -14.54 24.03
N ASP A 210 -17.22 -14.51 25.29
CA ASP A 210 -16.30 -15.51 25.85
C ASP A 210 -17.08 -16.71 26.39
N LEU A 211 -17.02 -17.83 25.66
CA LEU A 211 -17.81 -19.02 25.98
C LEU A 211 -17.35 -19.68 27.30
N GLU A 212 -16.06 -19.66 27.62
CA GLU A 212 -15.53 -20.24 28.86
C GLU A 212 -16.03 -19.50 30.11
N GLN A 213 -16.09 -18.17 30.06
CA GLN A 213 -16.64 -17.37 31.16
C GLN A 213 -18.13 -17.66 31.34
N TYR A 214 -18.85 -17.80 30.23
CA TYR A 214 -20.27 -18.16 30.25
C TYR A 214 -20.52 -19.56 30.84
N GLU A 215 -19.71 -20.56 30.50
CA GLU A 215 -19.82 -21.92 31.06
C GLU A 215 -19.57 -21.94 32.58
N LYS A 216 -18.55 -21.22 33.06
CA LYS A 216 -18.27 -21.07 34.50
C LYS A 216 -19.45 -20.44 35.25
N LEU A 217 -20.03 -19.36 34.70
CA LEU A 217 -21.22 -18.74 35.27
C LEU A 217 -22.41 -19.69 35.26
N LYS A 218 -22.56 -20.49 34.20
CA LYS A 218 -23.62 -21.49 34.10
C LYS A 218 -23.51 -22.58 35.17
N GLU A 219 -22.30 -23.04 35.48
CA GLU A 219 -22.08 -24.02 36.56
C GLU A 219 -22.36 -23.41 37.95
N GLN A 220 -21.99 -22.15 38.17
CA GLN A 220 -22.19 -21.45 39.45
C GLN A 220 -23.67 -21.16 39.75
N TYR A 221 -24.41 -20.63 38.75
CA TYR A 221 -25.80 -20.21 38.93
C TYR A 221 -26.81 -21.30 38.57
N GLY A 222 -26.42 -22.32 37.79
CA GLY A 222 -27.29 -23.42 37.40
C GLY A 222 -28.58 -22.93 36.73
N GLU A 223 -29.73 -23.33 37.27
CA GLU A 223 -31.06 -22.92 36.78
C GLU A 223 -31.32 -21.41 36.95
N ALA A 224 -30.68 -20.77 37.95
CA ALA A 224 -30.82 -19.34 38.18
C ALA A 224 -30.21 -18.46 37.08
N LEU A 225 -29.39 -19.04 36.17
CA LEU A 225 -28.85 -18.33 35.02
C LEU A 225 -29.92 -17.97 33.97
N TYR A 226 -31.08 -18.63 34.00
CA TYR A 226 -32.20 -18.35 33.08
C TYR A 226 -33.33 -17.63 33.83
N PRO A 227 -33.14 -16.35 34.23
CA PRO A 227 -34.15 -15.62 34.98
C PRO A 227 -35.37 -15.29 34.11
N THR A 228 -36.55 -15.44 34.70
CA THR A 228 -37.79 -14.82 34.21
C THR A 228 -37.91 -13.39 34.75
N SER A 229 -38.89 -12.61 34.29
CA SER A 229 -39.09 -11.21 34.71
C SER A 229 -39.18 -11.03 36.23
N ASP A 230 -39.66 -12.06 36.94
CA ASP A 230 -39.97 -12.01 38.37
C ASP A 230 -38.85 -12.64 39.22
N SER A 231 -37.69 -12.95 38.61
CA SER A 231 -36.55 -13.56 39.28
C SER A 231 -35.81 -12.57 40.19
N LEU A 232 -35.45 -13.02 41.40
CA LEU A 232 -34.83 -12.19 42.44
C LEU A 232 -33.33 -11.90 42.22
N LEU A 233 -32.70 -12.50 41.20
CA LEU A 233 -31.24 -12.38 40.95
C LEU A 233 -30.81 -11.03 40.33
N HIS A 234 -31.72 -10.07 40.20
CA HIS A 234 -31.40 -8.75 39.67
C HIS A 234 -30.81 -7.84 40.76
N GLY A 235 -29.60 -7.32 40.53
CA GLY A 235 -28.96 -6.31 41.38
C GLY A 235 -27.82 -6.81 42.31
N THR A 236 -27.56 -8.11 42.34
CA THR A 236 -26.45 -8.69 43.14
C THR A 236 -25.16 -8.89 42.33
N HIS A 237 -25.22 -8.78 41.00
CA HIS A 237 -24.07 -9.00 40.13
C HIS A 237 -23.05 -7.86 40.21
N VAL A 238 -21.85 -8.17 40.71
CA VAL A 238 -20.70 -7.28 40.67
C VAL A 238 -19.78 -7.76 39.54
N PRO A 239 -19.64 -6.99 38.44
CA PRO A 239 -18.80 -7.39 37.32
C PRO A 239 -17.31 -7.35 37.69
N ASP A 240 -16.54 -8.22 37.05
CA ASP A 240 -15.08 -8.20 37.13
C ASP A 240 -14.50 -6.92 36.53
N LYS A 241 -13.37 -6.47 37.08
CA LYS A 241 -12.67 -5.26 36.62
C LYS A 241 -12.32 -5.33 35.12
N GLU A 242 -11.87 -6.48 34.65
CA GLU A 242 -11.56 -6.71 33.23
C GLU A 242 -12.81 -6.58 32.34
N GLY A 243 -13.99 -6.98 32.83
CA GLY A 243 -15.26 -6.79 32.13
C GLY A 243 -15.63 -5.31 32.01
N ILE A 244 -15.41 -4.54 33.07
CA ILE A 244 -15.63 -3.09 33.09
C ILE A 244 -14.67 -2.40 32.10
N ASP A 245 -13.39 -2.75 32.11
CA ASP A 245 -12.38 -2.15 31.22
C ASP A 245 -12.71 -2.39 29.74
N ARG A 246 -13.19 -3.59 29.38
CA ARG A 246 -13.66 -3.89 28.02
C ARG A 246 -14.86 -3.04 27.63
N MET A 247 -15.82 -2.86 28.54
CA MET A 247 -16.98 -2.00 28.31
C MET A 247 -16.57 -0.54 28.10
N VAL A 248 -15.66 -0.02 28.92
CA VAL A 248 -15.14 1.35 28.82
C VAL A 248 -14.45 1.56 27.48
N ALA A 249 -13.56 0.65 27.08
CA ALA A 249 -12.87 0.72 25.80
C ALA A 249 -13.85 0.71 24.62
N ASP A 250 -14.96 -0.04 24.70
CA ASP A 250 -15.98 -0.06 23.66
C ASP A 250 -16.85 1.20 23.64
N LEU A 251 -17.09 1.84 24.79
CA LEU A 251 -17.75 3.16 24.86
C LEU A 251 -16.88 4.25 24.27
N GLU A 252 -15.58 4.27 24.58
CA GLU A 252 -14.62 5.22 24.00
C GLU A 252 -14.58 5.11 22.46
N LYS A 253 -14.50 3.88 21.93
CA LYS A 253 -14.59 3.63 20.48
C LYS A 253 -15.92 4.11 19.88
N GLN A 254 -17.02 4.05 20.62
CA GLN A 254 -18.32 4.57 20.17
C GLN A 254 -18.31 6.10 20.14
N ILE A 255 -17.75 6.75 21.15
CA ILE A 255 -17.61 8.21 21.22
C ILE A 255 -16.75 8.71 20.07
N GLU A 256 -15.58 8.11 19.84
CA GLU A 256 -14.70 8.48 18.73
C GLU A 256 -15.40 8.35 17.36
N LYS A 257 -16.18 7.29 17.16
CA LYS A 257 -16.96 7.12 15.93
C LYS A 257 -18.04 8.18 15.76
N ARG A 258 -18.66 8.61 16.86
CA ARG A 258 -19.67 9.67 16.88
C ARG A 258 -19.05 11.03 16.55
N GLU A 259 -17.87 11.33 17.10
CA GLU A 259 -17.13 12.56 16.77
C GLU A 259 -16.78 12.65 15.28
N LYS A 260 -16.40 11.51 14.68
CA LYS A 260 -16.06 11.40 13.26
C LYS A 260 -17.28 11.40 12.31
N TYR A 261 -18.51 11.53 12.81
CA TYR A 261 -19.74 11.50 12.00
C TYR A 261 -19.79 12.66 10.99
N SER A 262 -19.41 13.87 11.41
CA SER A 262 -19.32 15.04 10.52
C SER A 262 -17.87 15.29 10.11
N ARG A 263 -17.52 14.96 8.87
CA ARG A 263 -16.16 15.13 8.34
C ARG A 263 -15.99 16.54 7.77
N ARG A 264 -14.90 17.22 8.16
CA ARG A 264 -14.54 18.53 7.59
C ARG A 264 -14.17 18.36 6.12
N ARG A 265 -14.81 19.14 5.24
CA ARG A 265 -14.46 19.24 3.82
C ARG A 265 -13.19 20.10 3.67
N PRO A 266 -12.24 19.74 2.80
CA PRO A 266 -11.05 20.55 2.57
C PRO A 266 -11.45 21.96 2.11
N TYR A 267 -10.71 22.95 2.60
CA TYR A 267 -10.88 24.34 2.17
C TYR A 267 -10.17 24.51 0.82
N ASN A 268 -10.85 25.14 -0.14
CA ASN A 268 -10.27 25.54 -1.40
C ASN A 268 -10.05 27.05 -1.34
N ASP A 269 -8.80 27.49 -1.45
CA ASP A 269 -8.40 28.91 -1.44
C ASP A 269 -8.65 29.61 -2.77
N ASP A 270 -8.71 28.86 -3.87
CA ASP A 270 -9.03 29.37 -5.21
C ASP A 270 -10.54 29.66 -5.43
N ALA A 271 -11.40 29.35 -4.47
CA ALA A 271 -12.85 29.57 -4.61
C ALA A 271 -13.21 31.04 -4.30
N ASP A 272 -14.10 31.63 -5.10
CA ASP A 272 -14.61 32.97 -4.87
C ASP A 272 -15.25 33.10 -3.47
N ILE A 273 -14.74 34.03 -2.69
CA ILE A 273 -15.14 34.21 -1.29
C ILE A 273 -16.35 35.14 -1.24
N ASP A 274 -17.52 34.56 -0.98
CA ASP A 274 -18.81 35.28 -0.85
C ASP A 274 -19.12 35.71 0.61
N TYR A 275 -18.15 35.61 1.53
CA TYR A 275 -18.35 35.81 2.96
C TYR A 275 -17.23 36.62 3.63
N ILE A 276 -17.58 37.34 4.69
CA ILE A 276 -16.64 38.13 5.50
C ILE A 276 -16.18 37.34 6.74
N ASN A 277 -17.04 36.50 7.31
CA ASN A 277 -16.74 35.73 8.53
C ASN A 277 -17.12 34.24 8.40
N GLU A 278 -16.58 33.37 9.26
CA GLU A 278 -16.81 31.92 9.18
C GLU A 278 -18.29 31.53 9.42
N ARG A 279 -19.00 32.29 10.27
CA ARG A 279 -20.43 32.06 10.54
C ARG A 279 -21.28 32.36 9.31
N ASN A 280 -20.93 33.41 8.56
CA ASN A 280 -21.53 33.80 7.30
C ASN A 280 -21.20 32.76 6.22
N ALA A 281 -19.97 32.25 6.15
CA ALA A 281 -19.61 31.15 5.25
C ALA A 281 -20.49 29.90 5.46
N LYS A 282 -20.79 29.55 6.73
CA LYS A 282 -21.70 28.44 7.06
C LYS A 282 -23.15 28.75 6.69
N PHE A 283 -23.57 30.01 6.83
CA PHE A 283 -24.90 30.47 6.42
C PHE A 283 -25.06 30.45 4.90
N ASN A 284 -24.14 31.02 4.13
CA ASN A 284 -24.12 30.97 2.67
C ASN A 284 -24.12 29.51 2.18
N LYS A 285 -23.29 28.64 2.76
CA LYS A 285 -23.32 27.18 2.47
C LYS A 285 -24.67 26.53 2.80
N LYS A 286 -25.39 27.02 3.81
CA LYS A 286 -26.75 26.55 4.11
C LYS A 286 -27.71 27.06 3.04
N ALA A 287 -27.66 28.34 2.69
CA ALA A 287 -28.49 28.94 1.64
C ALA A 287 -28.29 28.24 0.29
N GLU A 288 -27.05 28.00 -0.12
CA GLU A 288 -26.71 27.30 -1.36
C GLU A 288 -27.30 25.87 -1.43
N ARG A 289 -27.38 25.15 -0.30
CA ARG A 289 -28.00 23.80 -0.27
C ARG A 289 -29.50 23.82 -0.57
N PHE A 290 -30.22 24.86 -0.12
CA PHE A 290 -31.67 24.96 -0.29
C PHE A 290 -32.04 25.71 -1.58
N TYR A 291 -31.41 26.85 -1.82
CA TYR A 291 -31.76 27.78 -2.90
C TYR A 291 -30.89 27.62 -4.15
N GLY A 292 -29.68 27.08 -4.05
CA GLY A 292 -28.75 26.99 -5.19
C GLY A 292 -29.32 26.23 -6.38
N LYS A 293 -30.20 25.25 -6.15
CA LYS A 293 -30.94 24.56 -7.23
C LYS A 293 -31.87 25.50 -8.00
N TYR A 294 -32.50 26.44 -7.32
CA TYR A 294 -33.49 27.36 -7.88
C TYR A 294 -32.86 28.66 -8.41
N THR A 295 -31.74 29.09 -7.84
CA THR A 295 -31.04 30.33 -8.21
C THR A 295 -29.88 30.11 -9.18
N ALA A 296 -29.76 28.92 -9.77
CA ALA A 296 -28.66 28.56 -10.68
C ALA A 296 -28.60 29.47 -11.91
N GLU A 297 -29.75 29.84 -12.48
CA GLU A 297 -29.84 30.74 -13.63
C GLU A 297 -29.38 32.16 -13.28
N ILE A 298 -29.83 32.68 -12.14
CA ILE A 298 -29.40 34.01 -11.63
C ILE A 298 -27.89 34.04 -11.43
N LYS A 299 -27.32 32.97 -10.87
CA LYS A 299 -25.87 32.84 -10.67
C LYS A 299 -25.10 32.85 -11.99
N GLN A 300 -25.57 32.11 -12.99
CA GLN A 300 -24.97 32.13 -14.33
C GLN A 300 -25.06 33.52 -14.98
N ASN A 301 -26.17 34.22 -14.81
CA ASN A 301 -26.33 35.57 -15.37
C ASN A 301 -25.36 36.55 -14.70
N LEU A 302 -25.13 36.45 -13.39
CA LEU A 302 -24.12 37.23 -12.68
C LEU A 302 -22.69 36.93 -13.19
N GLU A 303 -22.36 35.65 -13.38
CA GLU A 303 -21.06 35.23 -13.94
C GLU A 303 -20.87 35.67 -15.40
N ARG A 304 -21.96 35.82 -16.17
CA ARG A 304 -21.97 36.35 -17.54
C ARG A 304 -22.03 37.88 -17.62
N GLY A 305 -21.97 38.59 -16.50
CA GLY A 305 -21.97 40.05 -16.47
C GLY A 305 -23.36 40.69 -16.57
N THR A 306 -24.38 40.05 -16.00
CA THR A 306 -25.78 40.51 -15.93
C THR A 306 -26.48 40.71 -17.28
N ALA A 307 -25.89 40.23 -18.36
CA ALA A 307 -26.56 40.12 -19.64
C ALA A 307 -27.59 38.98 -19.59
N VAL A 308 -28.84 39.29 -19.91
CA VAL A 308 -29.92 38.32 -20.13
C VAL A 308 -29.71 37.63 -21.46
#